data_AF-A0A5D0IWC4-F1
#
_entry.id   AF-A0A5D0IWC4-F1
#
_cell.length_a   1.000
_cell.length_b   1.000
_cell.length_c   1.000
_cell.angle_alpha   90.00
_cell.angle_beta   90.00
_cell.angle_gamma   90.00
#
_symmetry.space_group_name_H-M   'P 1'
#
loop_
_entity.id
_entity.type
_entity.pdbx_description
1 polymer ?
#
loop_
_entity_poly.entity_id
_entity_poly.type
_entity_poly.pdbx_seq_one_letter_code
_entity_poly.pdbx_strand_id
1 'polypeptide(L)' 'LGTVIGMILSIFEIANSGGQIDIKLLADGLYTAMTTTVAGLIVGIVGYIAYNHLVVKTDKVVYQMEANSLEFLDHLNEPT' A
#
# COMPACT_ATOMS: atom_id res chain seq x y z
N LEU A 1 1.45 -11.01 -5.01
CA LEU A 1 2.73 -11.67 -5.35
C LEU A 1 2.89 -12.97 -4.55
N GLY A 2 2.81 -12.92 -3.21
CA GLY A 2 2.93 -14.11 -2.36
C GLY A 2 1.94 -15.25 -2.66
N THR A 3 0.70 -14.92 -3.03
CA THR A 3 -0.32 -15.88 -3.48
C THR A 3 0.10 -16.74 -4.67
N VAL A 4 0.65 -16.12 -5.71
CA VAL A 4 1.07 -16.83 -6.92
C VAL A 4 2.34 -17.66 -6.65
N ILE A 5 3.26 -17.12 -5.86
CA ILE A 5 4.51 -17.79 -5.51
C ILE A 5 4.25 -19.04 -4.66
N GLY A 6 3.38 -18.94 -3.64
CA GLY A 6 3.04 -20.07 -2.77
C GLY A 6 2.40 -21.23 -3.55
N MET A 7 1.48 -20.93 -4.47
CA MET A 7 0.87 -21.96 -5.31
C MET A 7 1.84 -22.60 -6.30
N ILE A 8 2.75 -21.82 -6.90
CA ILE A 8 3.76 -22.36 -7.82
C ILE A 8 4.70 -23.33 -7.08
N LEU A 9 5.14 -22.98 -5.87
CA LEU A 9 6.01 -23.84 -5.07
C LEU A 9 5.32 -25.14 -4.69
N SER A 10 4.07 -25.09 -4.22
CA SER A 10 3.31 -26.30 -3.89
C SER A 10 3.07 -27.21 -5.09
N ILE A 11 2.75 -26.65 -6.26
CA ILE A 11 2.56 -27.44 -7.48
C ILE A 11 3.88 -28.06 -7.96
N PHE A 12 4.98 -27.32 -7.83
CA PHE A 12 6.31 -27.81 -8.20
C PHE A 12 6.75 -28.99 -7.34
N GLU A 13 6.53 -28.94 -6.02
CA GLU A 13 6.85 -30.07 -5.15
C GLU A 13 5.95 -31.28 -5.38
N ILE A 14 4.66 -31.08 -5.65
CA ILE A 14 3.74 -32.17 -6.03
C ILE A 14 4.14 -32.83 -7.35
N ALA A 15 4.64 -32.04 -8.31
CA ALA A 15 5.16 -32.57 -9.57
C ALA A 15 6.43 -33.41 -9.36
N ASN A 16 7.29 -33.03 -8.41
CA ASN A 16 8.52 -33.74 -8.08
C ASN A 16 8.32 -34.94 -7.15
N SER A 17 7.22 -35.02 -6.39
CA SER A 17 6.93 -36.13 -5.46
C SER A 17 6.44 -37.42 -6.15
N GLY A 18 6.52 -37.51 -7.48
CA GLY A 18 6.20 -38.74 -8.21
C GLY A 18 4.72 -39.10 -8.23
N GLY A 19 3.82 -38.14 -7.99
CA GLY A 19 2.37 -38.33 -8.06
C GLY A 19 1.70 -38.70 -6.72
N GLN A 20 2.45 -38.82 -5.63
CA GLN A 20 1.85 -38.89 -4.29
C GLN A 20 1.54 -37.46 -3.83
N ILE A 21 0.25 -37.11 -3.86
CA ILE A 21 -0.23 -35.80 -3.43
C ILE A 21 -0.11 -35.73 -1.91
N ASP A 22 0.88 -35.00 -1.42
CA ASP A 22 0.95 -34.64 -0.01
C ASP A 22 0.04 -33.44 0.25
N ILE A 23 -1.15 -33.72 0.79
CA ILE A 23 -2.17 -32.73 1.14
C ILE A 23 -1.61 -31.67 2.09
N LYS A 24 -0.64 -32.03 2.93
CA LYS A 24 -0.04 -31.11 3.89
C LYS A 24 0.74 -30.00 3.19
N LEU A 25 1.46 -30.35 2.13
CA LEU A 25 2.26 -29.41 1.35
C LEU A 25 1.42 -28.40 0.57
N LEU A 26 0.28 -28.87 0.04
CA LEU A 26 -0.71 -28.01 -0.61
C LEU A 26 -1.35 -27.04 0.40
N ALA A 27 -1.66 -27.52 1.61
CA ALA A 27 -2.24 -26.71 2.66
C ALA A 27 -1.28 -25.61 3.15
N ASP A 28 0.01 -25.90 3.26
CA ASP A 28 1.02 -24.91 3.67
C ASP A 28 1.21 -23.80 2.62
N GLY A 29 1.20 -24.16 1.32
CA GLY A 29 1.23 -23.16 0.24
C GLY A 29 -0.01 -22.28 0.21
N LEU A 30 -1.19 -22.87 0.45
CA LEU A 30 -2.45 -22.12 0.55
C LEU A 30 -2.44 -21.19 1.78
N TYR A 31 -1.95 -21.66 2.91
CA TYR A 31 -1.82 -20.87 4.13
C TYR A 31 -0.91 -19.66 3.92
N THR A 32 0.25 -19.89 3.29
CA THR A 32 1.19 -18.83 2.93
C THR A 32 0.52 -17.82 1.99
N ALA A 33 -0.16 -18.30 0.96
CA ALA A 33 -0.89 -17.48 0.01
C ALA A 33 -1.91 -16.57 0.74
N MET A 34 -2.78 -17.13 1.57
CA MET A 34 -3.79 -16.37 2.32
C MET A 34 -3.20 -15.34 3.27
N THR A 35 -2.13 -15.70 3.99
CA THR A 35 -1.46 -14.81 4.95
C THR A 35 -0.88 -13.59 4.25
N THR A 36 -0.27 -13.76 3.07
CA THR A 36 0.28 -12.63 2.30
C THR A 36 -0.80 -11.68 1.78
N THR A 37 -2.02 -12.17 1.52
CA THR A 37 -3.16 -11.34 1.14
C THR A 37 -3.59 -10.44 2.30
N VAL A 38 -3.69 -11.00 3.50
CA VAL A 38 -4.03 -10.24 4.71
C VAL A 38 -2.96 -9.21 5.02
N ALA A 39 -1.68 -9.59 4.95
CA ALA A 39 -0.57 -8.66 5.13
C ALA A 39 -0.62 -7.49 4.13
N GLY A 40 -0.93 -7.77 2.86
CA GLY A 40 -1.09 -6.74 1.83
C GLY A 40 -2.23 -5.76 2.13
N LEU A 41 -3.36 -6.26 2.66
CA LEU A 41 -4.48 -5.41 3.06
C LEU A 41 -4.11 -4.49 4.23
N ILE A 42 -3.41 -5.02 5.25
CA ILE A 42 -2.96 -4.22 6.40
C ILE A 42 -2.05 -3.09 5.93
N VAL A 43 -1.02 -3.41 5.14
CA VAL A 43 -0.09 -2.41 4.61
C VAL A 43 -0.81 -1.39 3.71
N GLY A 44 -1.76 -1.85 2.88
CA GLY A 44 -2.56 -0.99 2.02
C GLY A 44 -3.40 0.02 2.80
N ILE A 45 -4.07 -0.41 3.88
CA ILE A 45 -4.89 0.47 4.73
C ILE A 45 -4.00 1.53 5.41
N VAL A 46 -2.88 1.11 6.00
CA VAL A 46 -1.94 2.04 6.64
C VAL A 46 -1.38 3.04 5.64
N GLY A 47 -1.01 2.58 4.44
CA GLY A 47 -0.54 3.44 3.36
C GLY A 47 -1.60 4.45 2.89
N TYR A 48 -2.86 4.04 2.81
CA TYR A 48 -3.97 4.93 2.45
C TYR A 48 -4.19 6.04 3.51
N ILE A 49 -4.13 5.69 4.79
CA ILE A 49 -4.23 6.66 5.89
C ILE A 49 -3.07 7.67 5.82
N ALA A 50 -1.84 7.17 5.64
CA ALA A 50 -0.66 8.02 5.49
C ALA A 50 -0.79 8.96 4.29
N TYR A 51 -1.22 8.46 3.13
CA TYR A 51 -1.47 9.28 1.94
C TYR A 51 -2.46 10.41 2.24
N ASN A 52 -3.61 10.10 2.85
CA ASN A 52 -4.60 11.11 3.19
C ASN A 52 -4.02 12.18 4.12
N HIS A 53 -3.24 11.78 5.13
CA HIS A 53 -2.57 12.72 6.02
C HIS A 53 -1.58 13.64 5.28
N LEU A 54 -0.81 13.12 4.32
CA LEU A 54 0.08 13.95 3.49
C LEU A 54 -0.69 14.92 2.59
N VAL A 55 -1.82 14.48 2.02
CA VAL A 55 -2.67 15.32 1.16
C VAL A 55 -3.21 16.51 1.95
N VAL A 56 -3.81 16.27 3.13
CA VAL A 56 -4.32 17.35 4.00
C VAL A 56 -3.22 18.35 4.37
N LYS A 57 -2.00 17.85 4.61
CA LYS A 57 -0.85 18.71 4.93
C LYS A 57 -0.44 19.57 3.74
N THR A 58 -0.51 19.01 2.53
CA THR A 58 -0.22 19.72 1.28
C THR A 58 -1.23 20.83 1.04
N ASP A 59 -2.52 20.54 1.21
CA ASP A 59 -3.58 21.54 1.05
C ASP A 59 -3.41 22.71 2.03
N LYS A 60 -3.02 22.42 3.28
CA LYS A 60 -2.74 23.46 4.27
C LYS A 60 -1.56 24.36 3.88
N VAL A 61 -0.52 23.78 3.28
CA VAL A 61 0.63 24.55 2.77
C VAL A 61 0.20 25.44 1.60
N VAL A 62 -0.61 24.91 0.68
CA VAL A 62 -1.16 25.70 -0.44
C VAL A 62 -1.99 26.87 0.08
N TYR A 63 -2.86 26.63 1.06
CA TYR A 63 -3.66 27.68 1.68
C TYR A 63 -2.80 28.78 2.34
N GLN A 64 -1.72 28.41 3.03
CA GLN A 64 -0.77 29.38 3.58
C GLN A 64 -0.05 30.17 2.49
N MET A 65 0.34 29.51 1.39
CA MET A 65 0.98 30.19 0.27
C MET A 65 0.04 31.19 -0.41
N GLU A 66 -1.24 30.84 -0.55
CA GLU A 66 -2.25 31.74 -1.09
C GLU A 66 -2.46 32.95 -0.17
N ALA A 67 -2.66 32.72 1.14
CA ALA A 67 -2.83 33.80 2.12
C ALA A 67 -1.63 34.76 2.16
N ASN A 68 -0.40 34.22 2.18
CA ASN A 68 0.81 35.06 2.18
C ASN A 68 0.96 35.83 0.86
N SER A 69 0.56 35.25 -0.27
CA SER A 69 0.61 35.94 -1.57
C SER A 69 -0.40 37.08 -1.62
N LEU A 70 -1.60 36.88 -1.08
CA LEU A 70 -2.62 37.93 -0.96
C LEU A 70 -2.16 39.05 -0.02
N GLU A 71 -1.62 38.72 1.14
CA GLU A 71 -1.07 39.71 2.09
C GLU A 71 0.08 40.51 1.47
N PHE A 72 0.95 39.85 0.70
CA PHE A 72 2.02 40.52 -0.04
C PHE A 72 1.47 41.48 -1.10
N LEU A 73 0.43 41.09 -1.84
CA LEU A 73 -0.22 41.96 -2.83
C LEU A 73 -0.93 43.15 -2.17
N ASP A 74 -1.62 42.94 -1.04
CA ASP A 74 -2.26 44.01 -0.28
C ASP A 74 -1.24 45.02 0.22
N HIS A 75 -0.08 44.57 0.72
CA HIS A 75 0.99 45.46 1.16
C HIS A 75 1.59 46.30 0.01
N LEU A 76 1.58 45.80 -1.23
CA LEU A 76 1.98 46.57 -2.41
C LEU A 76 0.89 47.54 -2.89
N ASN A 77 -0.37 47.31 -2.53
CA ASN A 77 -1.52 48.07 -3.00
C ASN A 77 -1.99 49.12 -1.97
N GLU A 78 -1.54 49.05 -0.72
CA GLU A 78 -1.71 50.13 0.25
C GLU A 78 -0.95 51.39 -0.23
N PRO A 79 -1.64 52.50 -0.54
CA PRO A 79 -0.98 53.75 -0.83
C PRO A 79 -0.36 54.28 0.47
N THR A 80 0.93 54.64 0.41
CA THR A 80 1.63 55.42 1.44
C THR A 80 0.86 56.65 1.86
#